data_AF-A0A3B9X374-F1
#
_entry.id   AF-A0A3B9X374-F1
#
_cell.length_a   1.000
_cell.length_b   1.000
_cell.length_c   1.000
_cell.angle_alpha   90.00
_cell.angle_beta   90.00
_cell.angle_gamma   90.00
#
_symmetry.space_group_name_H-M   'P 1'
#
loop_
_entity.id
_entity.type
_entity.pdbx_description
1 polymer ?
#
loop_
_entity_poly.entity_id
_entity_poly.type
_entity_poly.pdbx_seq_one_letter_code
_entity_poly.pdbx_strand_id
1 'polypeptide(L)'
;MTDHQLETPLETSIECVLFDLDGTLVDTAQDFVSVVNKLLSENQKAPIAADLIRQTVSNGARALVTLAFEVDESHENFADLNQRLLDLYYEELAETKAVLYPGMERLLNRIEQVDIKWGIVTNKPEKYTRKLLEKLNLL
;
A
#
# COMPACT_ATOMS: atom_id res chain seq x y z
N MET A 1 0.19 -41.11 9.43
CA MET A 1 -0.38 -39.78 9.71
C MET A 1 -0.63 -39.14 8.38
N THR A 2 -1.80 -39.42 7.83
CA THR A 2 -2.26 -39.04 6.49
C THR A 2 -3.28 -37.93 6.65
N ASP A 3 -2.96 -36.75 6.14
CA ASP A 3 -3.97 -35.85 5.58
C ASP A 3 -3.25 -34.87 4.64
N HIS A 4 -2.86 -35.38 3.48
CA HIS A 4 -2.74 -34.53 2.31
C HIS A 4 -4.16 -34.17 1.89
N GLN A 5 -4.67 -33.07 2.43
CA GLN A 5 -5.86 -32.43 1.87
C GLN A 5 -5.56 -32.14 0.40
N LEU A 6 -6.13 -32.95 -0.48
CA LEU A 6 -6.14 -32.74 -1.91
C LEU A 6 -6.91 -31.44 -2.14
N GLU A 7 -6.19 -30.34 -2.31
CA GLU A 7 -6.79 -29.04 -2.59
C GLU A 7 -7.56 -29.12 -3.91
N THR A 8 -8.86 -28.88 -3.85
CA THR A 8 -9.76 -29.00 -5.00
C THR A 8 -9.40 -27.93 -6.05
N PRO A 9 -9.29 -28.26 -7.35
CA PRO A 9 -9.09 -27.27 -8.39
C PRO A 9 -10.15 -26.18 -8.34
N LEU A 10 -9.79 -24.93 -8.67
CA LEU A 10 -10.77 -23.86 -8.85
C LEU A 10 -11.56 -24.14 -10.15
N GLU A 11 -12.77 -24.71 -10.05
CA GLU A 11 -13.68 -24.78 -11.19
C GLU A 11 -14.33 -23.41 -11.40
N THR A 12 -13.90 -22.68 -12.42
CA THR A 12 -14.41 -21.33 -12.70
C THR A 12 -14.28 -20.96 -14.18
N SER A 13 -15.17 -20.08 -14.64
CA SER A 13 -15.07 -19.41 -15.95
C SER A 13 -14.31 -18.08 -15.89
N ILE A 14 -13.73 -17.74 -14.72
CA ILE A 14 -12.93 -16.53 -14.53
C ILE A 14 -11.61 -16.67 -15.29
N GLU A 15 -11.35 -15.75 -16.21
CA GLU A 15 -10.13 -15.71 -17.01
C GLU A 15 -9.03 -14.81 -16.39
N CYS A 16 -9.43 -13.85 -15.55
CA CYS A 16 -8.51 -12.91 -14.93
C CYS A 16 -9.01 -12.38 -13.57
N VAL A 17 -8.07 -12.15 -12.64
CA VAL A 17 -8.32 -11.49 -11.35
C VAL A 17 -7.48 -10.21 -11.26
N LEU A 18 -8.13 -9.07 -11.03
CA LEU A 18 -7.46 -7.79 -10.84
C LEU A 18 -7.56 -7.38 -9.38
N PHE A 19 -6.42 -7.05 -8.77
CA PHE A 19 -6.33 -6.61 -7.39
C PHE A 19 -6.08 -5.11 -7.32
N ASP A 20 -6.72 -4.43 -6.37
CA ASP A 20 -6.14 -3.19 -5.87
C ASP A 20 -4.85 -3.50 -5.07
N LEU A 21 -4.03 -2.48 -4.84
CA LEU A 21 -2.72 -2.62 -4.21
C LEU A 21 -2.78 -2.32 -2.71
N ASP A 22 -2.90 -1.03 -2.37
CA ASP A 22 -2.83 -0.53 -1.01
C ASP A 22 -4.06 -1.00 -0.22
N GLY A 23 -3.87 -1.75 0.87
CA GLY A 23 -4.99 -2.23 1.70
C GLY A 23 -5.74 -3.45 1.13
N THR A 24 -5.30 -3.98 -0.02
CA THR A 24 -5.85 -5.20 -0.63
C THR A 24 -4.77 -6.26 -0.78
N LEU A 25 -3.78 -6.01 -1.65
CA LEU A 25 -2.70 -6.96 -1.90
C LEU A 25 -1.55 -6.77 -0.90
N VAL A 26 -1.22 -5.52 -0.60
CA VAL A 26 -0.04 -5.14 0.20
C VAL A 26 -0.45 -4.24 1.38
N ASP A 27 0.04 -4.55 2.59
CA ASP A 27 -0.01 -3.63 3.73
C ASP A 27 1.10 -2.58 3.60
N THR A 28 0.79 -1.45 2.99
CA THR A 28 1.71 -0.31 2.84
C THR A 28 1.59 0.71 3.97
N ALA A 29 0.67 0.50 4.91
CA ALA A 29 0.34 1.51 5.90
C ALA A 29 1.50 1.76 6.87
N GLN A 30 2.34 0.76 7.12
CA GLN A 30 3.52 0.87 7.97
C GLN A 30 4.53 1.91 7.43
N ASP A 31 4.71 2.00 6.12
CA ASP A 31 5.59 2.99 5.50
C ASP A 31 5.04 4.41 5.73
N PHE A 32 3.73 4.58 5.60
CA PHE A 32 3.09 5.87 5.84
C PHE A 32 3.11 6.29 7.31
N VAL A 33 3.15 5.36 8.26
CA VAL A 33 3.37 5.69 9.69
C VAL A 33 4.74 6.34 9.88
N SER A 34 5.80 5.80 9.26
CA SER A 34 7.14 6.40 9.28
C SER A 34 7.14 7.78 8.62
N VAL A 35 6.57 7.87 7.40
CA VAL A 35 6.63 9.06 6.54
C VAL A 35 5.84 10.23 7.12
N VAL A 36 4.61 9.99 7.60
CA VAL A 36 3.78 11.03 8.21
C VAL A 36 4.43 11.58 9.48
N ASN A 37 4.92 10.70 10.36
CA ASN A 37 5.57 11.14 11.60
C ASN A 37 6.92 11.83 11.35
N LYS A 38 7.65 11.45 10.30
CA LYS A 38 8.85 12.19 9.84
C LYS A 38 8.48 13.59 9.37
N LEU A 39 7.43 13.73 8.55
CA LEU A 39 6.94 15.03 8.09
C LEU A 39 6.49 15.93 9.25
N LEU A 40 5.76 15.37 10.23
CA LEU A 40 5.36 16.09 11.44
C LEU A 40 6.57 16.58 12.24
N SER A 41 7.59 15.73 12.39
CA SER A 41 8.84 16.08 13.07
C SER A 41 9.60 17.20 12.35
N GLU A 42 9.71 17.16 11.01
CA GLU A 42 10.30 18.25 10.21
C GLU A 42 9.59 19.60 10.43
N ASN A 43 8.30 19.56 10.81
CA ASN A 43 7.46 20.72 11.09
C ASN A 43 7.24 20.96 12.60
N GLN A 44 8.04 20.35 13.47
CA GLN A 44 7.99 20.52 14.94
C GLN A 44 6.62 20.21 15.56
N LYS A 45 5.87 19.26 14.96
CA LYS A 45 4.58 18.77 15.46
C LYS A 45 4.73 17.43 16.18
N ALA A 46 3.80 17.16 17.10
CA ALA A 46 3.70 15.88 17.77
C ALA A 46 3.34 14.75 16.78
N PRO A 47 3.80 13.51 17.02
CA PRO A 47 3.44 12.37 16.18
C PRO A 47 1.96 12.01 16.32
N ILE A 48 1.41 11.40 15.27
CA ILE A 48 0.06 10.85 15.26
C ILE A 48 0.11 9.33 15.47
N ALA A 49 -0.90 8.80 16.17
CA ALA A 49 -1.04 7.38 16.42
C ALA A 49 -1.10 6.58 15.11
N ALA A 50 -0.39 5.46 15.07
CA ALA A 50 -0.29 4.61 13.88
C ALA A 50 -1.67 4.17 13.35
N ASP A 51 -2.63 3.89 14.23
CA ASP A 51 -3.97 3.44 13.85
C ASP A 51 -4.74 4.49 13.05
N LEU A 52 -4.60 5.78 13.37
CA LEU A 52 -5.25 6.86 12.63
C LEU A 52 -4.67 7.00 11.21
N ILE A 53 -3.35 6.86 11.09
CA ILE A 53 -2.65 6.86 9.80
C ILE A 53 -3.11 5.66 8.96
N ARG A 54 -3.15 4.46 9.57
CA ARG A 54 -3.62 3.22 8.93
C ARG A 54 -5.06 3.31 8.43
N GLN A 55 -5.95 3.96 9.17
CA GLN A 55 -7.34 4.16 8.76
C GLN A 55 -7.50 5.20 7.63
N THR A 56 -6.49 6.04 7.41
CA THR A 56 -6.57 7.17 6.47
C THR A 56 -5.82 6.92 5.16
N VAL A 57 -4.80 6.06 5.17
CA VAL A 57 -3.88 5.86 4.02
C VAL A 57 -4.60 5.47 2.72
N SER A 58 -5.70 4.71 2.79
CA SER A 58 -6.49 4.30 1.62
C SER A 58 -7.17 5.48 0.91
N ASN A 59 -7.33 6.63 1.59
CA ASN A 59 -7.84 7.87 1.01
C ASN A 59 -6.74 8.70 0.33
N GLY A 60 -5.49 8.22 0.36
CA GLY A 60 -4.35 8.81 -0.35
C GLY A 60 -3.59 9.90 0.42
N ALA A 61 -2.51 10.39 -0.22
CA ALA A 61 -1.56 11.35 0.37
C ALA A 61 -2.20 12.66 0.85
N ARG A 62 -3.18 13.19 0.09
CA ARG A 62 -3.87 14.45 0.44
C ARG A 62 -4.62 14.31 1.76
N ALA A 63 -5.33 13.19 1.96
CA ALA A 63 -6.03 12.90 3.20
C ALA A 63 -5.06 12.75 4.39
N LEU A 64 -3.87 12.19 4.16
CA LEU A 64 -2.83 12.10 5.19
C LEU A 64 -2.28 13.48 5.58
N VAL A 65 -2.12 14.41 4.65
CA VAL A 65 -1.74 15.80 4.97
C VAL A 65 -2.84 16.49 5.77
N THR A 66 -4.10 16.35 5.36
CA THR A 66 -5.23 16.88 6.12
C THR A 66 -5.30 16.33 7.54
N LEU A 67 -5.10 15.02 7.71
CA LEU A 67 -5.01 14.40 9.04
C LEU A 67 -3.83 14.95 9.84
N ALA A 68 -2.65 15.05 9.22
CA ALA A 68 -1.42 15.42 9.90
C ALA A 68 -1.38 16.87 10.37
N PHE A 69 -1.91 17.77 9.56
CA PHE A 69 -1.80 19.21 9.80
C PHE A 69 -3.12 19.87 10.20
N GLU A 70 -4.24 19.12 10.17
CA GLU A 70 -5.59 19.62 10.43
C GLU A 70 -5.97 20.79 9.50
N VAL A 71 -5.59 20.67 8.22
CA VAL A 71 -5.81 21.68 7.17
C VAL A 71 -6.47 21.06 5.94
N ASP A 72 -7.18 21.88 5.16
CA ASP A 72 -7.73 21.48 3.87
C ASP A 72 -6.83 21.88 2.69
N GLU A 73 -7.23 21.49 1.48
CA GLU A 73 -6.48 21.71 0.25
C GLU A 73 -6.35 23.19 -0.16
N SER A 74 -7.12 24.08 0.45
CA SER A 74 -7.05 25.53 0.21
C SER A 74 -5.97 26.23 1.05
N HIS A 75 -5.41 25.54 2.04
CA HIS A 75 -4.34 26.06 2.88
C HIS A 75 -3.08 26.35 2.04
N GLU A 76 -2.45 27.51 2.26
CA GLU A 76 -1.33 28.00 1.44
C GLU A 76 -0.17 26.98 1.30
N ASN A 77 0.15 26.28 2.39
CA ASN A 77 1.23 25.29 2.42
C ASN A 77 0.79 23.86 2.05
N PHE A 78 -0.48 23.62 1.70
CA PHE A 78 -0.99 22.26 1.49
C PHE A 78 -0.24 21.55 0.36
N ALA A 79 -0.04 22.23 -0.76
CA ALA A 79 0.66 21.67 -1.92
C ALA A 79 2.10 21.26 -1.56
N ASP A 80 2.81 22.11 -0.83
CA ASP A 80 4.20 21.85 -0.41
C ASP A 80 4.28 20.70 0.59
N LEU A 81 3.36 20.65 1.57
CA LEU A 81 3.28 19.54 2.53
C LEU A 81 2.97 18.20 1.82
N ASN A 82 2.03 18.21 0.87
CA ASN A 82 1.68 17.03 0.10
C ASN A 82 2.84 16.56 -0.78
N GLN A 83 3.54 17.50 -1.44
CA GLN A 83 4.73 17.15 -2.22
C GLN A 83 5.84 16.59 -1.32
N ARG A 84 6.09 17.21 -0.17
CA ARG A 84 7.10 16.72 0.77
C ARG A 84 6.76 15.33 1.32
N LEU A 85 5.48 15.07 1.64
CA LEU A 85 5.01 13.74 2.04
C LEU A 85 5.31 12.69 0.96
N LEU A 86 5.02 13.02 -0.30
CA LEU A 86 5.25 12.15 -1.45
C LEU A 86 6.74 11.91 -1.72
N ASP A 87 7.60 12.90 -1.51
CA ASP A 87 9.05 12.76 -1.62
C ASP A 87 9.60 11.86 -0.51
N LEU A 88 9.18 12.09 0.74
CA LEU A 88 9.51 11.24 1.87
C LEU A 88 9.05 9.79 1.66
N TYR A 89 7.87 9.59 1.08
CA TYR A 89 7.40 8.26 0.74
C TYR A 89 8.25 7.59 -0.34
N TYR A 90 8.67 8.34 -1.37
CA TYR A 90 9.56 7.80 -2.40
C TYR A 90 10.92 7.37 -1.84
N GLU A 91 11.45 8.12 -0.87
CA GLU A 91 12.65 7.78 -0.11
C GLU A 91 12.43 6.50 0.72
N GLU A 92 11.33 6.44 1.50
CA GLU A 92 10.98 5.30 2.36
C GLU A 92 10.86 3.99 1.59
N LEU A 93 10.39 4.03 0.34
CA LEU A 93 10.30 2.84 -0.52
C LEU A 93 11.64 2.13 -0.76
N ALA A 94 12.79 2.78 -0.53
CA ALA A 94 14.08 2.10 -0.58
C ALA A 94 14.22 1.03 0.52
N GLU A 95 13.65 1.28 1.69
CA GLU A 95 13.72 0.45 2.90
C GLU A 95 12.31 0.05 3.37
N THR A 96 11.39 -0.08 2.41
CA THR A 96 9.97 -0.38 2.66
C THR A 96 9.81 -1.59 3.56
N LYS A 97 8.85 -1.51 4.48
CA LYS A 97 8.42 -2.61 5.35
C LYS A 97 7.09 -3.19 4.88
N ALA A 98 6.61 -2.76 3.72
CA ALA A 98 5.38 -3.25 3.14
C ALA A 98 5.52 -4.74 2.82
N VAL A 99 4.45 -5.48 3.05
CA VAL A 99 4.38 -6.92 2.82
C VAL A 99 3.02 -7.29 2.25
N LEU A 100 2.96 -8.42 1.56
CA LEU A 100 1.68 -9.01 1.18
C LEU A 100 0.82 -9.26 2.42
N TYR A 101 -0.49 -9.04 2.31
CA TYR A 101 -1.41 -9.43 3.38
C TYR A 101 -1.36 -10.95 3.61
N PRO A 102 -1.58 -11.43 4.85
CA PRO A 102 -1.58 -12.86 5.16
C PRO A 102 -2.48 -13.66 4.22
N GLY A 103 -1.90 -14.66 3.55
CA GLY A 103 -2.62 -15.53 2.62
C GLY A 103 -2.64 -15.07 1.16
N MET A 104 -2.19 -13.84 0.84
CA MET A 104 -2.14 -13.35 -0.55
C MET A 104 -1.14 -14.15 -1.38
N GLU A 105 0.05 -14.43 -0.87
CA GLU A 105 1.03 -15.27 -1.57
C GLU A 105 0.44 -16.64 -1.97
N ARG A 106 -0.25 -17.31 -1.03
CA ARG A 106 -0.94 -18.58 -1.30
C ARG A 106 -2.05 -18.43 -2.34
N LEU A 107 -2.80 -17.33 -2.29
CA LEU A 107 -3.87 -17.05 -3.25
C LEU A 107 -3.30 -16.86 -4.67
N LEU A 108 -2.27 -16.02 -4.81
CA LEU A 108 -1.60 -15.77 -6.10
C LEU A 108 -1.04 -17.07 -6.69
N ASN A 109 -0.34 -17.87 -5.88
CA ASN A 109 0.17 -19.17 -6.31
C ASN A 109 -0.96 -20.09 -6.82
N ARG A 110 -2.12 -20.09 -6.16
CA ARG A 110 -3.25 -20.92 -6.58
C ARG A 110 -3.90 -20.43 -7.87
N ILE A 111 -3.99 -19.12 -8.07
CA ILE A 111 -4.48 -18.50 -9.31
C ILE A 111 -3.56 -18.90 -10.47
N GLU A 112 -2.25 -18.84 -10.27
CA GLU A 112 -1.26 -19.23 -11.28
C GLU A 112 -1.29 -20.72 -11.61
N GLN A 113 -1.49 -21.60 -10.61
CA GLN A 113 -1.59 -23.05 -10.81
C GLN A 113 -2.78 -23.48 -11.69
N VAL A 114 -3.82 -22.66 -11.78
CA VAL A 114 -5.00 -22.92 -12.63
C VAL A 114 -5.00 -22.08 -13.92
N ASP A 115 -3.85 -21.47 -14.27
CA ASP A 115 -3.64 -20.63 -15.46
C ASP A 115 -4.60 -19.42 -15.58
N ILE A 116 -5.12 -18.94 -14.46
CA ILE A 116 -5.88 -17.68 -14.43
C ILE A 116 -4.87 -16.53 -14.39
N LYS A 117 -5.05 -15.52 -15.26
CA LYS A 117 -4.17 -14.34 -15.24
C LYS A 117 -4.51 -13.46 -14.05
N TRP A 118 -3.54 -12.72 -13.54
CA TRP A 118 -3.82 -11.69 -12.55
C TRP A 118 -2.97 -10.45 -12.76
N GLY A 119 -3.44 -9.33 -12.20
CA GLY A 119 -2.75 -8.06 -12.30
C GLY A 119 -3.20 -7.08 -11.22
N ILE A 120 -2.59 -5.90 -11.22
CA ILE A 120 -2.84 -4.83 -10.25
C ILE A 120 -3.49 -3.65 -10.96
N VAL A 121 -4.59 -3.14 -10.39
CA VAL A 121 -5.26 -1.90 -10.80
C VAL A 121 -5.38 -1.02 -9.58
N THR A 122 -4.62 0.07 -9.54
CA THR A 122 -4.55 0.94 -8.36
C THR A 122 -4.58 2.41 -8.71
N ASN A 123 -5.10 3.23 -7.80
CA ASN A 123 -5.02 4.68 -7.87
C ASN A 123 -3.64 5.23 -7.48
N LYS A 124 -2.76 4.37 -6.94
CA LYS A 124 -1.39 4.75 -6.59
C LYS A 124 -0.62 5.14 -7.85
N PRO A 125 0.00 6.34 -7.91
CA PRO A 125 0.73 6.76 -9.11
C PRO A 125 1.85 5.77 -9.48
N GLU A 126 1.99 5.50 -10.78
CA GLU A 126 2.84 4.44 -11.33
C GLU A 126 4.28 4.45 -10.80
N LYS A 127 4.86 5.65 -10.62
CA LYS A 127 6.21 5.84 -10.05
C LYS A 127 6.40 5.14 -8.69
N TYR A 128 5.42 5.24 -7.80
CA TYR A 128 5.49 4.59 -6.48
C TYR A 128 5.16 3.12 -6.57
N THR A 129 4.15 2.78 -7.39
CA THR A 129 3.71 1.40 -7.63
C THR A 129 4.86 0.54 -8.13
N ARG A 130 5.55 0.94 -9.21
CA ARG A 130 6.67 0.17 -9.76
C ARG A 130 7.79 -0.05 -8.75
N LYS A 131 8.24 1.02 -8.09
CA LYS A 131 9.31 0.94 -7.09
C LYS A 131 8.95 0.01 -5.93
N LEU A 132 7.69 0.02 -5.48
CA LEU A 132 7.21 -0.91 -4.46
C LEU A 132 7.20 -2.36 -4.97
N LEU A 133 6.65 -2.61 -6.16
CA LEU A 133 6.55 -3.97 -6.71
C LEU A 133 7.93 -4.58 -7.02
N GLU A 134 8.91 -3.78 -7.46
CA GLU A 134 10.31 -4.21 -7.59
C GLU A 134 10.88 -4.69 -6.24
N LYS A 135 10.59 -3.99 -5.15
CA LYS A 135 11.04 -4.36 -3.80
C LYS A 135 10.39 -5.63 -3.28
N LEU A 136 9.15 -5.87 -3.69
CA LEU A 136 8.37 -7.06 -3.31
C LEU A 136 8.60 -8.25 -4.24
N ASN A 137 9.40 -8.11 -5.31
CA ASN A 137 9.59 -9.12 -6.36
C ASN A 137 8.26 -9.55 -7.02
N LEU A 138 7.39 -8.58 -7.32
CA LEU A 138 6.07 -8.77 -7.94
C LEU A 138 6.01 -8.25 -9.39
N LEU A 139 7.15 -8.12 -10.08
CA LEU A 139 7.27 -7.70 -11.48
C LEU A 139 7.98 -8.76 -12.33
#